data_AF-A0A6V7KI64-F1
#
_entry.id   AF-A0A6V7KI64-F1
#
_cell.length_a   1.000
_cell.length_b   1.000
_cell.length_c   1.000
_cell.angle_alpha   90.00
_cell.angle_beta   90.00
_cell.angle_gamma   90.00
#
_symmetry.space_group_name_H-M   'P 1'
#
loop_
_entity.id
_entity.type
_entity.pdbx_description
1 polymer ?
#
loop_
_entity_poly.entity_id
_entity_poly.type
_entity_poly.pdbx_seq_one_letter_code
_entity_poly.pdbx_strand_id
1 'polypeptide(L)'
;MSVRDLDHEKKKQISVRGIVDVANVTNIKKAFNRHVHYTLVKDRNVATSRDYYFALAHTVKDNLVSRWIRTQQHYYETDPK
;
A
#
# COMPACT_ATOMS: atom_id res chain seq x y z
N MET A 1 24.66 14.62 -15.83
CA MET A 1 23.28 14.24 -15.44
C MET A 1 22.64 15.43 -14.76
N SER A 2 21.44 15.82 -15.19
CA SER A 2 20.71 16.94 -14.59
C SER A 2 20.23 16.55 -13.19
N VAL A 3 20.05 17.53 -12.28
CA VAL A 3 19.48 17.31 -10.94
C VAL A 3 18.13 16.59 -11.02
N ARG A 4 17.34 16.86 -12.07
CA ARG A 4 16.05 16.22 -12.34
C ARG A 4 16.16 14.74 -12.70
N ASP A 5 17.26 14.32 -13.32
CA ASP A 5 17.50 12.92 -13.70
C ASP A 5 17.87 12.09 -12.46
N LEU A 6 18.63 12.69 -11.54
CA LEU A 6 19.01 12.09 -10.27
C LEU A 6 17.79 11.87 -9.35
N ASP A 7 16.85 12.80 -9.34
CA ASP A 7 15.61 12.65 -8.56
C ASP A 7 14.68 11.57 -9.13
N HIS A 8 14.63 11.42 -10.46
CA HIS A 8 13.90 10.32 -11.10
C HIS A 8 14.52 8.95 -10.76
N GLU A 9 15.84 8.83 -10.79
CA GLU A 9 16.57 7.63 -10.39
C GLU A 9 16.28 7.25 -8.93
N LYS A 10 16.31 8.22 -8.00
CA LYS A 10 15.98 7.98 -6.59
C LYS A 10 14.52 7.52 -6.40
N LYS A 11 13.56 8.12 -7.11
CA LYS A 11 12.14 7.72 -7.03
C LYS A 11 11.89 6.31 -7.56
N LYS A 12 12.62 5.90 -8.60
CA LYS A 12 12.56 4.52 -9.15
C LYS A 12 13.00 3.46 -8.14
N GLN A 13 13.84 3.80 -7.16
CA GLN A 13 14.30 2.90 -6.09
C GLN A 13 13.26 2.67 -4.99
N ILE A 14 12.36 3.63 -4.74
CA ILE A 14 11.32 3.55 -3.69
C ILE A 14 10.08 2.81 -4.20
N SER A 15 9.88 2.80 -5.52
CA SER A 15 8.85 2.00 -6.17
C SER A 15 9.11 0.52 -5.90
N VAL A 16 8.31 -0.11 -5.04
CA VAL A 16 8.28 -1.57 -4.90
C VAL A 16 7.98 -2.13 -6.29
N ARG A 17 8.98 -2.57 -7.05
CA ARG A 17 8.82 -3.09 -8.42
C ARG A 17 8.31 -4.53 -8.45
N GLY A 18 8.31 -5.20 -7.31
CA GLY A 18 7.73 -6.53 -7.14
C GLY A 18 6.23 -6.51 -7.37
N ILE A 19 5.73 -7.54 -8.05
CA ILE A 19 4.31 -7.87 -8.12
C ILE A 19 3.78 -7.81 -6.70
N VAL A 20 2.77 -6.95 -6.47
CA VAL A 20 2.03 -6.89 -5.20
C VAL A 20 1.70 -8.33 -4.85
N ASP A 21 2.22 -8.77 -3.70
CA ASP A 21 2.13 -10.11 -3.15
C ASP A 21 0.84 -10.78 -3.64
N VAL A 22 0.97 -11.87 -4.41
CA VAL A 22 -0.16 -12.53 -5.08
C VAL A 22 -1.31 -12.59 -4.07
N ALA A 23 -2.47 -12.05 -4.44
CA ALA A 23 -3.62 -11.90 -3.57
C ALA A 23 -4.10 -13.28 -3.11
N ASN A 24 -3.45 -13.78 -2.06
CA ASN A 24 -3.69 -15.06 -1.45
C ASN A 24 -4.43 -14.82 -0.14
N VAL A 25 -5.39 -15.69 0.17
CA VAL A 25 -6.19 -15.63 1.40
C VAL A 25 -5.29 -15.55 2.64
N THR A 26 -4.14 -16.25 2.64
CA THR A 26 -3.17 -16.22 3.73
C THR A 26 -2.55 -14.82 3.93
N ASN A 27 -2.19 -14.15 2.85
CA ASN A 27 -1.59 -12.80 2.90
C ASN A 27 -2.60 -11.77 3.38
N ILE A 28 -3.85 -11.84 2.90
CA ILE A 28 -4.93 -10.97 3.34
C ILE A 28 -5.21 -11.16 4.83
N LYS A 29 -5.29 -12.40 5.33
CA LYS A 29 -5.46 -12.68 6.76
C LYS A 29 -4.33 -12.10 7.61
N LYS A 30 -3.08 -12.21 7.14
CA LYS A 30 -1.91 -11.65 7.84
C LYS A 30 -1.95 -10.13 7.87
N ALA A 31 -2.24 -9.47 6.75
CA ALA A 31 -2.36 -8.02 6.67
C ALA A 31 -3.53 -7.49 7.52
N PHE A 32 -4.68 -8.17 7.49
CA PHE A 32 -5.83 -7.83 8.33
C PHE A 32 -5.48 -7.87 9.81
N ASN A 33 -4.89 -8.97 10.30
CA ASN A 33 -4.47 -9.09 11.70
C ASN A 33 -3.42 -8.03 12.08
N ARG A 34 -2.52 -7.69 11.15
CA ARG A 34 -1.56 -6.59 11.34
C ARG A 34 -2.28 -5.27 11.57
N HIS A 35 -3.33 -4.95 10.80
CA HIS A 35 -4.09 -3.71 11.00
C HIS A 35 -4.93 -3.71 12.29
N VAL A 36 -5.53 -4.84 12.65
CA VAL A 36 -6.20 -4.97 13.97
C VAL A 36 -5.22 -4.67 15.10
N HIS A 37 -4.02 -5.26 15.04
CA HIS A 37 -3.07 -5.18 16.13
C HIS A 37 -2.28 -3.86 16.17
N TYR A 38 -1.71 -3.43 15.04
CA TYR A 38 -0.78 -2.31 15.01
C TYR A 38 -1.42 -0.99 14.57
N THR A 39 -2.51 -1.02 13.80
CA THR A 39 -3.19 0.21 13.36
C THR A 39 -4.29 0.61 14.34
N LEU A 40 -5.10 -0.36 14.77
CA LEU A 40 -6.23 -0.10 15.68
C LEU A 40 -5.86 -0.30 17.15
N VAL A 41 -4.70 -0.91 17.44
CA VAL A 41 -4.24 -1.20 18.81
C VAL A 41 -5.28 -2.03 19.56
N LYS A 42 -5.75 -3.09 18.89
CA LYS A 42 -6.76 -4.02 19.43
C LYS A 42 -6.25 -5.45 19.36
N ASP A 43 -6.76 -6.27 20.27
CA ASP A 43 -6.73 -7.71 20.15
C ASP A 43 -8.11 -8.23 19.74
N ARG A 44 -8.20 -9.55 19.52
CA ARG A 44 -9.45 -10.19 19.12
C ARG A 44 -10.54 -10.17 20.21
N ASN A 45 -10.15 -10.03 21.48
CA ASN A 45 -11.08 -10.06 22.61
C ASN A 45 -11.84 -8.74 22.75
N VAL A 46 -11.21 -7.62 22.41
CA VAL A 46 -11.79 -6.27 22.54
C VAL A 46 -12.26 -5.65 21.22
N ALA A 47 -11.93 -6.25 20.08
CA ALA A 47 -12.29 -5.70 18.77
C ALA A 47 -13.79 -5.81 18.47
N THR A 48 -14.39 -4.67 18.10
CA THR A 48 -15.79 -4.56 17.70
C THR A 48 -15.96 -4.80 16.18
N SER A 49 -17.20 -4.98 15.72
CA SER A 49 -17.50 -5.09 14.28
C SER A 49 -17.02 -3.87 13.47
N ARG A 50 -17.03 -2.67 14.08
CA ARG A 50 -16.50 -1.45 13.46
C ARG A 50 -14.99 -1.52 13.28
N ASP A 51 -14.27 -2.07 14.26
CA ASP A 51 -12.81 -2.24 14.17
C ASP A 51 -12.45 -3.22 13.05
N TYR A 52 -13.20 -4.32 12.93
CA TYR A 52 -13.00 -5.26 11.82
C TYR A 52 -13.27 -4.63 10.46
N TYR A 53 -14.28 -3.76 10.34
CA TYR A 53 -14.50 -2.98 9.12
C TYR A 53 -13.28 -2.12 8.77
N PHE A 54 -12.76 -1.34 9.73
CA PHE A 54 -11.60 -0.48 9.47
C PHE A 54 -10.33 -1.28 9.16
N ALA A 55 -10.07 -2.38 9.87
CA ALA A 55 -8.92 -3.23 9.59
C ALA A 55 -8.96 -3.80 8.16
N LEU A 56 -10.15 -4.20 7.68
CA LEU A 56 -10.31 -4.65 6.30
C LEU A 56 -10.13 -3.51 5.29
N ALA A 57 -10.71 -2.34 5.57
CA ALA A 57 -10.56 -1.15 4.72
C ALA A 57 -9.09 -0.74 4.58
N HIS A 58 -8.31 -0.75 5.67
CA HIS A 58 -6.87 -0.51 5.63
C HIS A 58 -6.12 -1.57 4.80
N THR A 59 -6.46 -2.85 4.98
CA THR A 59 -5.87 -3.95 4.20
C THR A 59 -6.07 -3.76 2.69
N VAL A 60 -7.29 -3.38 2.27
CA VAL A 60 -7.58 -3.12 0.86
C VAL A 60 -6.87 -1.85 0.37
N LYS A 61 -6.82 -0.80 1.19
CA LYS A 61 -6.13 0.46 0.87
C LYS A 61 -4.65 0.22 0.55
N ASP A 62 -3.94 -0.60 1.34
CA ASP A 62 -2.52 -0.91 1.11
C ASP A 62 -2.27 -1.48 -0.30
N ASN A 63 -3.18 -2.33 -0.79
CA ASN A 63 -3.09 -2.93 -2.13
C ASN A 63 -3.30 -1.89 -3.26
N LEU A 64 -4.11 -0.86 -3.00
CA LEU A 64 -4.40 0.20 -3.97
C LEU A 64 -3.33 1.27 -4.00
N VAL A 65 -2.81 1.69 -2.84
CA VAL A 65 -1.85 2.79 -2.70
C VAL A 65 -0.61 2.56 -3.55
N SER A 66 -0.09 1.33 -3.56
CA SER A 66 1.08 0.98 -4.38
C SER A 66 0.84 1.20 -5.88
N ARG A 67 -0.37 0.89 -6.37
CA ARG A 67 -0.74 1.09 -7.78
C ARG A 67 -1.01 2.56 -8.07
N TRP A 68 -1.68 3.26 -7.16
CA TRP A 68 -1.98 4.68 -7.30
C TRP A 68 -0.71 5.54 -7.39
N ILE A 69 0.30 5.26 -6.55
CA ILE A 69 1.60 5.95 -6.62
C ILE A 69 2.26 5.75 -7.99
N ARG A 70 2.22 4.52 -8.54
CA ARG A 70 2.77 4.25 -9.87
C ARG A 70 2.03 5.01 -10.97
N THR A 71 0.70 5.11 -10.89
CA THR A 71 -0.09 5.91 -11.84
C THR A 71 0.30 7.38 -11.80
N GLN A 72 0.43 7.96 -10.59
CA GLN A 72 0.85 9.36 -10.45
C GLN A 72 2.28 9.59 -10.98
N GLN A 73 3.21 8.67 -10.68
CA GLN A 73 4.57 8.73 -11.20
C GLN A 73 4.60 8.62 -12.73
N HIS A 74 3.74 7.77 -13.31
CA HIS A 74 3.62 7.64 -14.75
C HIS A 74 3.11 8.93 -15.39
N TYR A 75 2.06 9.56 -14.85
CA TYR A 75 1.57 10.85 -15.36
C TYR A 75 2.61 11.96 -15.30
N TYR A 76 3.42 11.99 -14.24
CA TYR A 76 4.53 12.96 -14.15
C TYR A 76 5.62 12.70 -15.20
N GLU A 77 5.91 11.43 -15.51
CA GLU A 77 6.95 11.05 -16.48
C GLU A 77 6.50 11.22 -17.93
N THR A 78 5.22 10.94 -18.23
CA THR A 78 4.69 11.01 -19.61
C THR A 78 4.08 12.36 -19.96
N ASP A 79 3.79 13.21 -18.97
CA ASP A 79 3.11 14.50 -19.11
C ASP A 79 1.96 14.44 -20.13
N PRO A 80 1.00 13.50 -19.95
CA PRO A 80 -0.07 13.34 -20.91
C PRO A 80 -1.02 14.54 -20.84
N LYS A 81 -1.54 14.90 -22.00
CA LYS A 81 -2.40 16.06 -22.22
C LYS A 81 -3.73 16.01 -21.46
#